data_AF-A0A3A0D327-F1
#
_entry.id   AF-A0A3A0D327-F1
#
_cell.length_a   1.000
_cell.length_b   1.000
_cell.length_c   1.000
_cell.angle_alpha   90.00
_cell.angle_beta   90.00
_cell.angle_gamma   90.00
#
_symmetry.space_group_name_H-M   'P 1'
#
loop_
_entity.id
_entity.type
_entity.pdbx_description
1 polymer ?
#
loop_
_entity_poly.entity_id
_entity_poly.type
_entity_poly.pdbx_seq_one_letter_code
_entity_poly.pdbx_strand_id
1 'polypeptide(L)'
;MYLVSPDGDGFDSLIVAAACEEGRLARMLAAAVERFNVPAGKPVVEPRSQSTAPKSEPGSVVLHLVSRIDHRYSWGEFPAENWIVLSADEARAFAPPRTEPGAKWPIDEGVAAKILTHFYPQTETCHHAKDTLADGGHRHRIVRQSLAGEVIAVRDGIARIRLAGDVRLKHTFYPNKDDDNHAEAAIVGYADVDAKTGAVRVLELATHKGTYGKRGFAAAVSSPRK
;
A
#
# COMPACT_ATOMS: atom_id res chain seq x y z
N MET A 1 18.16 10.28 2.47
CA MET A 1 18.28 10.36 3.94
C MET A 1 18.40 11.81 4.33
N TYR A 2 17.67 12.24 5.33
CA TYR A 2 17.70 13.60 5.86
C TYR A 2 18.17 13.55 7.30
N LEU A 3 18.99 14.53 7.71
CA LEU A 3 19.29 14.79 9.11
C LEU A 3 18.49 15.99 9.56
N VAL A 4 17.79 15.82 10.69
CA VAL A 4 16.93 16.85 11.28
C VAL A 4 17.53 17.35 12.59
N SER A 5 17.36 18.64 12.86
CA SER A 5 17.73 19.27 14.12
C SER A 5 16.84 18.75 15.25
N PRO A 6 17.16 19.03 16.52
CA PRO A 6 16.29 18.70 17.65
C PRO A 6 14.86 19.26 17.52
N ASP A 7 14.71 20.40 16.84
CA ASP A 7 13.42 21.06 16.60
C ASP A 7 12.67 20.50 15.37
N GLY A 8 13.26 19.50 14.69
CA GLY A 8 12.65 18.82 13.55
C GLY A 8 12.99 19.41 12.18
N ASP A 9 13.82 20.46 12.12
CA ASP A 9 14.22 21.11 10.87
C ASP A 9 15.32 20.33 10.15
N GLY A 10 15.14 20.04 8.87
CA GLY A 10 16.20 19.43 8.06
C GLY A 10 17.41 20.36 7.94
N PHE A 11 18.61 19.90 8.32
CA PHE A 11 19.85 20.70 8.24
C PHE A 11 20.92 20.08 7.33
N ASP A 12 20.80 18.80 6.99
CA ASP A 12 21.66 18.12 6.02
C ASP A 12 20.90 16.98 5.33
N SER A 13 21.37 16.54 4.18
CA SER A 13 20.79 15.42 3.46
C SER A 13 21.81 14.68 2.62
N LEU A 14 21.59 13.39 2.49
CA LEU A 14 22.43 12.53 1.66
C LEU A 14 21.53 11.56 0.88
N ILE A 15 21.75 11.45 -0.43
CA ILE A 15 21.12 10.39 -1.21
C ILE A 15 21.60 9.02 -0.71
N VAL A 16 20.76 8.00 -0.80
CA VAL A 16 21.08 6.66 -0.24
C VAL A 16 22.37 6.10 -0.83
N ALA A 17 22.58 6.25 -2.15
CA ALA A 17 23.80 5.79 -2.81
C ALA A 17 25.07 6.40 -2.19
N ALA A 18 25.04 7.70 -1.91
CA ALA A 18 26.14 8.40 -1.24
C ALA A 18 26.31 7.94 0.21
N ALA A 19 25.22 7.53 0.87
CA ALA A 19 25.26 7.11 2.28
C ALA A 19 25.94 5.76 2.46
N CYS A 20 25.84 4.91 1.43
CA CYS A 20 26.51 3.63 1.34
C CYS A 20 28.01 3.74 1.02
N GLU A 21 28.50 4.92 0.62
CA GLU A 21 29.93 5.15 0.46
C GLU A 21 30.62 5.15 1.82
N GLU A 22 31.72 4.39 1.93
CA GLU A 22 32.43 4.18 3.19
C GLU A 22 32.80 5.51 3.87
N GLY A 23 32.42 5.64 5.14
CA GLY A 23 32.75 6.80 5.98
C GLY A 23 32.04 8.11 5.62
N ARG A 24 31.21 8.18 4.57
CA ARG A 24 30.51 9.43 4.20
C ARG A 24 29.38 9.76 5.18
N LEU A 25 28.54 8.77 5.51
CA LEU A 25 27.51 8.92 6.54
C LEU A 25 28.11 9.21 7.92
N ALA A 26 29.16 8.47 8.30
CA ALA A 26 29.82 8.66 9.60
C ALA A 26 30.35 10.09 9.77
N ARG A 27 30.99 10.66 8.73
CA ARG A 27 31.44 12.06 8.73
C ARG A 27 30.28 13.04 8.86
N MET A 28 29.18 12.81 8.15
CA MET A 28 27.99 13.65 8.23
C MET A 28 27.38 13.64 9.64
N LEU A 29 27.28 12.46 10.27
CA LEU A 29 26.81 12.32 11.66
C LEU A 29 27.76 12.98 12.67
N ALA A 30 29.08 12.86 12.49
CA ALA A 30 30.06 13.50 13.35
C ALA A 30 29.95 15.03 13.31
N ALA A 31 29.80 15.61 12.12
CA ALA A 31 29.58 17.05 11.95
C ALA A 31 28.28 17.53 12.60
N ALA A 32 27.22 16.71 12.58
CA ALA A 32 25.98 17.00 13.30
C ALA A 32 26.19 17.07 14.81
N VAL A 33 26.90 16.08 15.39
CA VAL A 33 27.21 16.05 16.82
C VAL A 33 28.02 17.29 17.22
N GLU A 34 29.04 17.65 16.44
CA GLU A 34 29.84 18.85 16.70
C GLU A 34 29.00 20.14 16.60
N ARG A 35 28.20 20.28 15.54
CA ARG A 35 27.39 21.48 15.29
C ARG A 35 26.37 21.76 16.38
N PHE A 36 25.68 20.72 16.86
CA PHE A 36 24.61 20.90 17.84
C PHE A 36 25.07 20.69 19.28
N ASN A 37 26.28 20.13 19.48
CA ASN A 37 26.84 19.80 20.79
C ASN A 37 25.81 19.14 21.72
N VAL A 38 24.97 18.27 21.14
CA VAL A 38 23.86 17.64 21.85
C VAL A 38 24.42 16.49 22.69
N PRO A 39 24.17 16.47 24.01
CA PRO A 39 24.53 15.31 24.82
C PRO A 39 23.78 14.08 24.30
N ALA A 40 24.41 12.91 24.42
CA ALA A 40 23.75 11.65 24.09
C ALA A 40 22.44 11.55 24.88
N GLY A 41 21.32 11.57 24.15
CA GLY A 41 19.98 11.51 24.71
C GLY A 41 19.30 10.18 24.39
N LYS A 42 18.15 9.96 25.01
CA LYS A 42 17.23 8.93 24.51
C LYS A 42 16.80 9.29 23.08
N PRO A 43 16.54 8.31 22.21
CA PRO A 43 15.97 8.59 20.89
C PRO A 43 14.76 9.53 21.02
N VAL A 44 14.71 10.58 20.18
CA VAL A 44 13.55 11.48 20.12
C VAL A 44 12.27 10.70 19.81
N VAL A 45 12.41 9.60 19.07
CA VAL A 45 11.37 8.62 18.81
C VAL A 45 11.94 7.23 19.08
N GLU A 46 11.36 6.51 20.04
CA GLU A 46 11.72 5.12 20.30
C GLU A 46 11.45 4.26 19.05
N PRO A 47 12.34 3.31 18.70
CA PRO A 47 12.08 2.36 17.65
C PRO A 47 10.75 1.66 17.89
N ARG A 48 9.83 1.79 16.93
CA ARG A 48 8.52 1.12 16.92
C ARG A 48 8.32 0.46 15.58
N SER A 49 7.31 -0.41 15.47
CA SER A 49 6.89 -0.96 14.18
C SER A 49 6.70 0.18 13.18
N GLN A 50 7.23 0.00 11.97
CA GLN A 50 7.14 0.99 10.90
C GLN A 50 5.67 1.32 10.56
N SER A 51 4.79 0.35 10.78
CA SER A 51 3.36 0.46 10.51
C SER A 51 2.56 -0.15 11.68
N THR A 52 1.52 0.56 12.13
CA THR A 52 0.57 0.07 13.14
C THR A 52 -0.83 0.18 12.56
N ALA A 53 -1.63 -0.88 12.69
CA ALA A 53 -2.99 -0.86 12.20
C ALA A 53 -3.80 0.30 12.79
N PRO A 54 -4.58 1.04 11.97
CA PRO A 54 -5.42 2.11 12.46
C PRO A 54 -6.55 1.55 13.33
N LYS A 55 -7.10 2.40 14.22
CA LYS A 55 -8.35 2.08 14.90
C LYS A 55 -9.47 1.96 13.86
N SER A 56 -10.40 1.04 14.08
CA SER A 56 -11.54 0.82 13.19
C SER A 56 -12.81 0.50 13.97
N GLU A 57 -13.95 0.87 13.41
CA GLU A 57 -15.26 0.55 13.99
C GLU A 57 -15.56 -0.95 13.94
N PRO A 58 -16.40 -1.48 14.84
CA PRO A 58 -16.85 -2.87 14.81
C PRO A 58 -17.40 -3.29 13.44
N GLY A 59 -17.01 -4.48 12.97
CA GLY A 59 -17.43 -5.01 11.66
C GLY A 59 -16.63 -4.50 10.47
N SER A 60 -15.73 -3.52 10.66
CA SER A 60 -14.79 -3.08 9.63
C SER A 60 -13.78 -4.18 9.27
N VAL A 61 -13.29 -4.15 8.03
CA VAL A 61 -12.16 -4.95 7.59
C VAL A 61 -10.96 -4.04 7.42
N VAL A 62 -9.93 -4.26 8.24
CA VAL A 62 -8.65 -3.57 8.13
C VAL A 62 -7.72 -4.40 7.25
N LEU A 63 -7.16 -3.79 6.22
CA LEU A 63 -6.27 -4.43 5.26
C LEU A 63 -4.86 -3.87 5.44
N HIS A 64 -3.89 -4.75 5.66
CA HIS A 64 -2.47 -4.40 5.60
C HIS A 64 -2.04 -4.45 4.14
N LEU A 65 -1.54 -3.32 3.61
CA LEU A 65 -0.96 -3.22 2.28
C LEU A 65 0.55 -3.35 2.37
N VAL A 66 1.11 -4.17 1.49
CA VAL A 66 2.54 -4.23 1.20
C VAL A 66 2.77 -3.99 -0.28
N SER A 67 3.69 -3.11 -0.64
CA SER A 67 4.05 -2.82 -2.04
C SER A 67 5.56 -2.74 -2.23
N ARG A 68 6.06 -3.27 -3.35
CA ARG A 68 7.48 -3.28 -3.70
C ARG A 68 7.67 -3.17 -5.20
N ILE A 69 8.60 -2.33 -5.63
CA ILE A 69 9.09 -2.31 -7.01
C ILE A 69 10.30 -3.23 -7.14
N ASP A 70 10.45 -3.89 -8.28
CA ASP A 70 11.64 -4.69 -8.58
C ASP A 70 12.81 -3.77 -8.94
N HIS A 71 13.42 -3.21 -7.89
CA HIS A 71 14.57 -2.30 -8.01
C HIS A 71 15.50 -2.48 -6.80
N ARG A 72 16.39 -3.46 -6.90
CA ARG A 72 17.42 -3.72 -5.88
C ARG A 72 18.39 -2.55 -5.75
N TYR A 73 18.97 -2.37 -4.56
CA TYR A 73 19.95 -1.32 -4.25
C TYR A 73 19.38 0.09 -4.49
N SER A 74 18.09 0.28 -4.22
CA SER A 74 17.38 1.54 -4.46
C SER A 74 16.36 1.82 -3.35
N TRP A 75 15.68 2.96 -3.45
CA TRP A 75 14.54 3.33 -2.59
C TRP A 75 13.46 2.23 -2.53
N GLY A 76 13.33 1.41 -3.57
CA GLY A 76 12.33 0.35 -3.69
C GLY A 76 12.76 -1.02 -3.18
N GLU A 77 13.95 -1.12 -2.58
CA GLU A 77 14.48 -2.40 -2.11
C GLU A 77 13.66 -2.99 -0.97
N PHE A 78 13.16 -2.14 -0.08
CA PHE A 78 12.30 -2.54 1.04
C PHE A 78 10.83 -2.37 0.68
N PRO A 79 9.96 -3.26 1.18
CA PRO A 79 8.53 -3.08 1.03
C PRO A 79 8.08 -1.78 1.70
N ALA A 80 7.21 -1.06 1.01
CA ALA A 80 6.41 -0.02 1.63
C ALA A 80 5.14 -0.62 2.21
N GLU A 81 4.71 -0.09 3.34
CA GLU A 81 3.53 -0.55 4.06
C GLU A 81 2.48 0.55 4.19
N ASN A 82 1.20 0.18 4.12
CA ASN A 82 0.09 1.08 4.38
C ASN A 82 -1.10 0.29 4.97
N TRP A 83 -2.16 0.99 5.37
CA TRP A 83 -3.39 0.37 5.85
C TRP A 83 -4.60 0.95 5.15
N ILE A 84 -5.55 0.09 4.82
CA ILE A 84 -6.83 0.47 4.20
C ILE A 84 -7.93 -0.05 5.11
N VAL A 85 -8.87 0.82 5.49
CA VAL A 85 -10.03 0.44 6.30
C VAL A 85 -11.26 0.41 5.41
N LEU A 86 -11.87 -0.75 5.31
CA LEU A 86 -13.21 -0.91 4.74
C LEU A 86 -14.23 -0.88 5.88
N SER A 87 -15.24 -0.04 5.76
CA SER A 87 -16.41 -0.07 6.63
C SER A 87 -17.14 -1.41 6.50
N ALA A 88 -18.04 -1.70 7.44
CA ALA A 88 -18.86 -2.91 7.35
C ALA A 88 -19.67 -2.98 6.04
N ASP A 89 -20.18 -1.84 5.56
CA ASP A 89 -20.95 -1.78 4.32
C ASP A 89 -20.07 -1.91 3.07
N GLU A 90 -18.87 -1.32 3.07
CA GLU A 90 -17.90 -1.50 1.98
C GLU A 90 -17.43 -2.96 1.92
N ALA A 91 -17.17 -3.58 3.07
CA ALA A 91 -16.77 -4.98 3.14
C ALA A 91 -17.86 -5.93 2.59
N ARG A 92 -19.14 -5.59 2.72
CA ARG A 92 -20.25 -6.39 2.17
C ARG A 92 -20.26 -6.47 0.65
N ALA A 93 -19.58 -5.56 -0.07
CA ALA A 93 -19.45 -5.68 -1.53
C ALA A 93 -18.73 -6.97 -1.96
N PHE A 94 -17.92 -7.56 -1.07
CA PHE A 94 -17.25 -8.84 -1.28
C PHE A 94 -18.13 -10.05 -0.93
N ALA A 95 -19.32 -9.85 -0.34
CA ALA A 95 -20.25 -10.94 -0.10
C ALA A 95 -20.98 -11.30 -1.40
N PRO A 96 -21.16 -12.60 -1.69
CA PRO A 96 -21.84 -12.99 -2.92
C PRO A 96 -23.34 -12.70 -2.80
N PRO A 97 -24.01 -12.25 -3.87
CA PRO A 97 -25.47 -12.12 -3.88
C PRO A 97 -26.17 -13.48 -3.77
N ARG A 98 -25.46 -14.56 -4.13
CA ARG A 98 -25.89 -15.96 -4.01
C ARG A 98 -24.70 -16.82 -3.62
N THR A 99 -24.87 -17.69 -2.63
CA THR A 99 -23.78 -18.51 -2.08
C THR A 99 -23.53 -19.80 -2.87
N GLU A 100 -24.13 -19.97 -4.05
CA GLU A 100 -23.94 -21.16 -4.88
C GLU A 100 -22.57 -21.13 -5.59
N PRO A 101 -21.80 -22.23 -5.61
CA PRO A 101 -20.60 -22.31 -6.43
C PRO A 101 -20.87 -21.95 -7.90
N GLY A 102 -19.98 -21.14 -8.48
CA GLY A 102 -20.10 -20.58 -9.82
C GLY A 102 -20.87 -19.24 -9.88
N ALA A 103 -21.51 -18.79 -8.79
CA ALA A 103 -22.11 -17.46 -8.73
C ALA A 103 -21.04 -16.39 -8.90
N LYS A 104 -21.28 -15.44 -9.82
CA LYS A 104 -20.36 -14.35 -10.18
C LYS A 104 -21.04 -13.00 -10.03
N TRP A 105 -20.29 -11.99 -9.61
CA TRP A 105 -20.76 -10.61 -9.54
C TRP A 105 -19.58 -9.64 -9.63
N PRO A 106 -19.80 -8.43 -10.18
CA PRO A 106 -18.82 -7.36 -10.06
C PRO A 106 -18.76 -6.87 -8.60
N ILE A 107 -17.57 -6.55 -8.12
CA ILE A 107 -17.40 -5.77 -6.89
C ILE A 107 -17.76 -4.32 -7.22
N ASP A 108 -18.38 -3.63 -6.27
CA ASP A 108 -18.69 -2.20 -6.40
C ASP A 108 -17.44 -1.40 -6.81
N GLU A 109 -17.60 -0.52 -7.80
CA GLU A 109 -16.49 0.21 -8.41
C GLU A 109 -15.80 1.16 -7.40
N GLY A 110 -16.57 1.79 -6.51
CA GLY A 110 -16.04 2.67 -5.47
C GLY A 110 -15.25 1.89 -4.42
N VAL A 111 -15.76 0.74 -4.00
CA VAL A 111 -15.04 -0.16 -3.07
C VAL A 111 -13.76 -0.70 -3.71
N ALA A 112 -13.83 -1.15 -4.97
CA ALA A 112 -12.65 -1.59 -5.71
C ALA A 112 -11.62 -0.46 -5.83
N ALA A 113 -12.05 0.77 -6.18
CA ALA A 113 -11.17 1.93 -6.29
C ALA A 113 -10.45 2.25 -4.98
N LYS A 114 -11.17 2.16 -3.85
CA LYS A 114 -10.60 2.41 -2.51
C LYS A 114 -9.42 1.49 -2.20
N ILE A 115 -9.39 0.28 -2.75
CA ILE A 115 -8.27 -0.66 -2.58
C ILE A 115 -7.24 -0.47 -3.70
N LEU A 116 -7.68 -0.50 -4.95
CA LEU A 116 -6.83 -0.55 -6.14
C LEU A 116 -6.08 0.76 -6.41
N THR A 117 -6.52 1.88 -5.85
CA THR A 117 -5.74 3.13 -5.88
C THR A 117 -4.39 2.97 -5.18
N HIS A 118 -4.22 1.98 -4.30
CA HIS A 118 -2.95 1.72 -3.62
C HIS A 118 -2.06 0.69 -4.34
N PHE A 119 -2.52 0.12 -5.47
CA PHE A 119 -1.82 -0.95 -6.19
C PHE A 119 -0.78 -0.38 -7.17
N TYR A 120 0.20 0.32 -6.60
CA TYR A 120 1.38 0.87 -7.28
C TYR A 120 2.59 0.79 -6.34
N PRO A 121 3.83 0.90 -6.84
CA PRO A 121 5.00 1.12 -6.00
C PRO A 121 4.81 2.38 -5.15
N GLN A 122 4.72 2.26 -3.83
CA GLN A 122 4.63 3.45 -2.98
C GLN A 122 5.97 4.20 -3.12
N THR A 123 5.96 5.29 -3.90
CA THR A 123 7.13 6.10 -4.25
C THR A 123 7.47 7.05 -3.09
N GLU A 124 8.31 8.06 -3.32
CA GLU A 124 8.64 9.11 -2.35
C GLU A 124 7.45 10.06 -2.09
N THR A 125 6.27 9.52 -1.81
CA THR A 125 5.06 10.27 -1.47
C THR A 125 5.12 10.68 0.00
N CYS A 126 5.53 11.92 0.25
CA CYS A 126 5.66 12.46 1.61
C CYS A 126 4.31 12.82 2.25
N HIS A 127 3.27 13.11 1.45
CA HIS A 127 1.95 13.46 1.98
C HIS A 127 0.82 12.78 1.19
N HIS A 128 0.61 11.48 1.41
CA HIS A 128 -0.34 10.64 0.66
C HIS A 128 -1.67 11.34 0.35
N ALA A 129 -2.41 11.81 1.37
CA ALA A 129 -3.73 12.43 1.17
C ALA A 129 -3.77 13.64 0.21
N LYS A 130 -2.65 14.35 0.02
CA LYS A 130 -2.53 15.52 -0.85
C LYS A 130 -1.92 15.15 -2.20
N ASP A 131 -0.94 14.26 -2.16
CA ASP A 131 -0.10 13.92 -3.29
C ASP A 131 -0.73 12.84 -4.18
N THR A 132 -1.57 11.97 -3.61
CA THR A 132 -2.32 10.92 -4.31
C THR A 132 -3.71 11.38 -4.74
N LEU A 133 -3.79 12.59 -5.29
CA LEU A 133 -4.98 13.13 -5.93
C LEU A 133 -4.74 13.28 -7.44
N ALA A 134 -5.82 13.33 -8.24
CA ALA A 134 -5.73 13.44 -9.69
C ALA A 134 -5.04 14.76 -10.12
N ASP A 135 -5.29 15.84 -9.37
CA ASP A 135 -4.67 17.16 -9.49
C ASP A 135 -3.51 17.36 -8.48
N GLY A 136 -3.26 16.38 -7.61
CA GLY A 136 -2.17 16.36 -6.65
C GLY A 136 -0.79 16.21 -7.31
N GLY A 137 0.26 16.28 -6.50
CA GLY A 137 1.65 16.27 -6.96
C GLY A 137 1.97 15.08 -7.88
N HIS A 138 1.38 13.91 -7.64
CA HIS A 138 1.68 12.70 -8.41
C HIS A 138 0.68 12.39 -9.53
N ARG A 139 -0.29 13.28 -9.80
CA ARG A 139 -1.36 13.09 -10.80
C ARG A 139 -2.06 11.73 -10.67
N HIS A 140 -2.25 11.31 -9.43
CA HIS A 140 -2.63 9.96 -9.08
C HIS A 140 -4.10 9.69 -9.40
N ARG A 141 -4.38 8.77 -10.32
CA ARG A 141 -5.75 8.43 -10.70
C ARG A 141 -5.85 7.05 -11.33
N ILE A 142 -6.92 6.34 -11.02
CA ILE A 142 -7.27 5.12 -11.74
C ILE A 142 -7.67 5.51 -13.17
N VAL A 143 -7.03 4.88 -14.15
CA VAL A 143 -7.35 5.02 -15.57
C VAL A 143 -8.33 3.91 -15.99
N ARG A 144 -8.13 2.70 -15.47
CA ARG A 144 -9.01 1.55 -15.67
C ARG A 144 -8.94 0.66 -14.44
N GLN A 145 -10.07 0.07 -14.07
CA GLN A 145 -10.09 -1.00 -13.10
C GLN A 145 -11.22 -1.98 -13.39
N SER A 146 -11.04 -3.21 -12.91
CA SER A 146 -12.11 -4.17 -12.74
C SER A 146 -11.82 -5.04 -11.53
N LEU A 147 -12.86 -5.49 -10.83
CA LEU A 147 -12.75 -6.51 -9.80
C LEU A 147 -14.06 -7.28 -9.73
N ALA A 148 -13.99 -8.60 -9.75
CA ALA A 148 -15.14 -9.47 -9.71
C ALA A 148 -14.91 -10.64 -8.74
N GLY A 149 -16.00 -11.09 -8.13
CA GLY A 149 -16.04 -12.27 -7.28
C GLY A 149 -16.66 -13.47 -7.99
N GLU A 150 -16.18 -14.66 -7.65
CA GLU A 150 -16.80 -15.93 -7.99
C GLU A 150 -16.79 -16.86 -6.78
N VAL A 151 -17.96 -17.37 -6.37
CA VAL A 151 -18.00 -18.41 -5.34
C VAL A 151 -17.39 -19.68 -5.93
N ILE A 152 -16.30 -20.18 -5.35
CA ILE A 152 -15.65 -21.42 -5.81
C ILE A 152 -16.00 -22.62 -4.94
N ALA A 153 -16.39 -22.39 -3.67
CA ALA A 153 -16.83 -23.44 -2.76
C ALA A 153 -17.64 -22.85 -1.60
N VAL A 154 -18.51 -23.67 -1.01
CA VAL A 154 -19.08 -23.41 0.33
C VAL A 154 -18.81 -24.61 1.21
N ARG A 155 -18.18 -24.39 2.37
CA ARG A 155 -17.88 -25.43 3.36
C ARG A 155 -18.06 -24.87 4.76
N ASP A 156 -18.71 -25.63 5.63
CA ASP A 156 -18.90 -25.25 7.05
C ASP A 156 -19.50 -23.85 7.24
N GLY A 157 -20.42 -23.46 6.36
CA GLY A 157 -21.05 -22.13 6.38
C GLY A 157 -20.16 -20.99 5.89
N ILE A 158 -19.00 -21.28 5.31
CA ILE A 158 -18.08 -20.29 4.71
C ILE A 158 -18.11 -20.43 3.19
N ALA A 159 -18.47 -19.36 2.49
CA ALA A 159 -18.31 -19.22 1.05
C ALA A 159 -16.89 -18.72 0.75
N ARG A 160 -16.12 -19.53 0.02
CA ARG A 160 -14.82 -19.13 -0.53
C ARG A 160 -15.02 -18.53 -1.90
N ILE A 161 -14.46 -17.35 -2.08
CA ILE A 161 -14.66 -16.49 -3.25
C ILE A 161 -13.32 -16.29 -3.92
N ARG A 162 -13.20 -16.61 -5.20
CA ARG A 162 -12.08 -16.17 -6.03
C ARG A 162 -12.31 -14.72 -6.44
N LEU A 163 -11.31 -13.89 -6.26
CA LEU A 163 -11.31 -12.50 -6.72
C LEU A 163 -10.36 -12.37 -7.90
N ALA A 164 -10.83 -11.73 -8.97
CA ALA A 164 -10.04 -11.49 -10.17
C ALA A 164 -10.41 -10.16 -10.81
N GLY A 165 -9.43 -9.50 -11.43
CA GLY A 165 -9.63 -8.21 -12.05
C GLY A 165 -8.36 -7.65 -12.67
N ASP A 166 -8.34 -6.35 -12.87
CA ASP A 166 -7.19 -5.62 -13.38
C ASP A 166 -7.19 -4.16 -12.91
N VAL A 167 -6.01 -3.54 -12.93
CA VAL A 167 -5.87 -2.11 -12.66
C VAL A 167 -4.87 -1.50 -13.63
N ARG A 168 -5.19 -0.30 -14.12
CA ARG A 168 -4.26 0.65 -14.70
C ARG A 168 -4.41 1.97 -13.93
N LEU A 169 -3.33 2.40 -13.31
CA LEU A 169 -3.28 3.53 -12.41
C LEU A 169 -2.18 4.47 -12.87
N LYS A 170 -2.53 5.73 -13.12
CA LYS A 170 -1.55 6.79 -13.35
C LYS A 170 -1.00 7.23 -12.01
N HIS A 171 0.32 7.24 -11.88
CA HIS A 171 1.04 7.84 -10.75
C HIS A 171 2.41 8.26 -11.28
N THR A 172 2.75 9.54 -11.18
CA THR A 172 4.08 10.02 -11.56
C THR A 172 5.09 9.68 -10.47
N PHE A 173 6.35 9.44 -10.85
CA PHE A 173 7.37 9.07 -9.88
C PHE A 173 7.77 10.26 -8.99
N TYR A 174 7.96 11.43 -9.59
CA TYR A 174 8.29 12.66 -8.88
C TYR A 174 7.09 13.62 -8.84
N PRO A 175 6.86 14.31 -7.72
CA PRO A 175 5.79 15.28 -7.63
C PRO A 175 6.02 16.42 -8.63
N ASN A 176 4.94 16.84 -9.30
CA ASN A 176 4.90 17.91 -10.31
C ASN A 176 5.80 17.69 -11.54
N LYS A 177 6.34 16.47 -11.73
CA LYS A 177 6.99 16.07 -12.97
C LYS A 177 6.07 15.12 -13.70
N ASP A 178 5.67 15.51 -14.90
CA ASP A 178 4.92 14.61 -15.74
C ASP A 178 5.84 13.52 -16.31
N ASP A 179 5.29 12.32 -16.44
CA ASP A 179 5.95 11.16 -16.99
C ASP A 179 4.89 10.24 -17.61
N ASP A 180 5.30 9.17 -18.29
CA ASP A 180 4.36 8.17 -18.82
C ASP A 180 4.24 6.94 -17.90
N ASN A 181 4.67 7.05 -16.65
CA ASN A 181 4.59 5.93 -15.72
C ASN A 181 3.13 5.62 -15.38
N HIS A 182 2.79 4.34 -15.51
CA HIS A 182 1.53 3.76 -15.10
C HIS A 182 1.83 2.48 -14.34
N ALA A 183 1.12 2.25 -13.24
CA ALA A 183 1.03 0.95 -12.60
C ALA A 183 -0.05 0.13 -13.32
N GLU A 184 0.34 -0.99 -13.92
CA GLU A 184 -0.55 -1.91 -14.61
C GLU A 184 -0.39 -3.32 -14.07
N ALA A 185 -1.47 -3.97 -13.68
CA ALA A 185 -1.44 -5.33 -13.17
C ALA A 185 -2.77 -6.06 -13.39
N ALA A 186 -2.70 -7.38 -13.56
CA ALA A 186 -3.85 -8.22 -13.25
C ALA A 186 -3.98 -8.33 -11.72
N ILE A 187 -5.20 -8.43 -11.22
CA ILE A 187 -5.49 -8.61 -9.79
C ILE A 187 -5.98 -10.03 -9.57
N VAL A 188 -5.43 -10.69 -8.55
CA VAL A 188 -5.84 -12.03 -8.13
C VAL A 188 -5.97 -12.07 -6.61
N GLY A 189 -6.87 -12.88 -6.11
CA GLY A 189 -7.00 -13.08 -4.67
C GLY A 189 -8.18 -13.94 -4.29
N TYR A 190 -8.53 -13.89 -3.01
CA TYR A 190 -9.69 -14.57 -2.49
C TYR A 190 -10.28 -13.86 -1.28
N ALA A 191 -11.55 -14.15 -1.01
CA ALA A 191 -12.20 -13.81 0.24
C ALA A 191 -12.89 -15.05 0.82
N ASP A 192 -12.93 -15.12 2.14
CA ASP A 192 -13.79 -16.05 2.87
C ASP A 192 -14.91 -15.25 3.54
N VAL A 193 -16.15 -15.61 3.23
CA VAL A 193 -17.34 -14.90 3.70
C VAL A 193 -18.26 -15.88 4.42
N ASP A 194 -18.75 -15.47 5.58
CA ASP A 194 -19.78 -16.19 6.31
C ASP A 194 -21.08 -16.21 5.48
N ALA A 195 -21.49 -17.39 5.03
CA ALA A 195 -22.58 -17.55 4.07
C ALA A 195 -23.95 -17.14 4.63
N LYS A 196 -24.11 -17.10 5.96
CA LYS A 196 -25.36 -16.72 6.62
C LYS A 196 -25.44 -15.22 6.86
N THR A 197 -24.33 -14.61 7.30
CA THR A 197 -24.29 -13.21 7.74
C THR A 197 -23.72 -12.26 6.69
N GLY A 198 -23.05 -12.78 5.66
CA GLY A 198 -22.30 -11.98 4.68
C GLY A 198 -21.03 -11.35 5.25
N ALA A 199 -20.61 -11.72 6.46
CA ALA A 199 -19.44 -11.13 7.10
C ALA A 199 -18.15 -11.65 6.47
N VAL A 200 -17.30 -10.73 5.99
CA VAL A 200 -15.96 -11.05 5.49
C VAL A 200 -15.06 -11.47 6.65
N ARG A 201 -14.46 -12.65 6.53
CA ARG A 201 -13.52 -13.23 7.51
C ARG A 201 -12.08 -13.06 7.07
N VAL A 202 -11.84 -13.25 5.78
CA VAL A 202 -10.54 -13.09 5.14
C VAL A 202 -10.74 -12.33 3.84
N LEU A 203 -9.85 -11.39 3.56
CA LEU A 203 -9.74 -10.72 2.26
C LEU A 203 -8.25 -10.56 1.93
N GLU A 204 -7.84 -11.22 0.85
CA GLU A 204 -6.48 -11.15 0.33
C GLU A 204 -6.53 -10.86 -1.18
N LEU A 205 -5.75 -9.86 -1.62
CA LEU A 205 -5.58 -9.51 -3.02
C LEU A 205 -4.11 -9.25 -3.31
N ALA A 206 -3.66 -9.57 -4.50
CA ALA A 206 -2.31 -9.28 -4.97
C ALA A 206 -2.31 -8.95 -6.45
N THR A 207 -1.32 -8.17 -6.87
CA THR A 207 -0.98 -7.99 -8.27
C THR A 207 -0.36 -9.27 -8.83
N HIS A 208 -0.72 -9.61 -10.06
CA HIS A 208 -0.06 -10.60 -10.88
C HIS A 208 0.54 -9.90 -12.10
N LYS A 209 1.85 -10.10 -12.31
CA LYS A 209 2.64 -9.48 -13.41
C LYS A 209 2.52 -7.94 -13.44
N GLY A 210 2.63 -7.30 -12.27
CA GLY A 210 2.58 -5.85 -12.17
C GLY A 210 3.75 -5.16 -12.86
N THR A 211 3.48 -4.06 -13.57
CA THR A 211 4.49 -3.20 -14.20
C THR A 211 4.27 -1.74 -13.81
N TYR A 212 5.36 -1.02 -13.54
CA TYR A 212 5.38 0.42 -13.30
C TYR A 212 6.43 1.06 -14.21
N GLY A 213 5.96 1.69 -15.29
CA GLY A 213 6.83 2.07 -16.40
C GLY A 213 7.52 0.83 -16.99
N LYS A 214 8.86 0.79 -16.94
CA LYS A 214 9.66 -0.35 -17.45
C LYS A 214 10.01 -1.40 -16.40
N ARG A 215 9.54 -1.24 -15.15
CA ARG A 215 9.96 -2.08 -14.02
C ARG A 215 8.82 -2.98 -13.58
N GLY A 216 9.14 -4.18 -13.11
CA GLY A 216 8.18 -5.01 -12.41
C GLY A 216 7.82 -4.41 -11.05
N PHE A 217 6.61 -4.66 -10.56
CA PHE A 217 6.24 -4.41 -9.17
C PHE A 217 5.26 -5.45 -8.65
N ALA A 218 5.17 -5.54 -7.33
CA ALA A 218 4.16 -6.31 -6.64
C ALA A 218 3.50 -5.45 -5.56
N ALA A 219 2.18 -5.54 -5.45
CA ALA A 219 1.42 -5.03 -4.32
C ALA A 219 0.45 -6.11 -3.84
N ALA A 220 0.24 -6.19 -2.54
CA ALA A 220 -0.71 -7.11 -1.94
C ALA A 220 -1.39 -6.47 -0.72
N VAL A 221 -2.64 -6.84 -0.50
CA VAL A 221 -3.36 -6.56 0.74
C VAL A 221 -3.76 -7.86 1.42
N SER A 222 -3.75 -7.86 2.74
CA SER A 222 -4.29 -8.96 3.55
C SER A 222 -5.01 -8.44 4.78
N SER A 223 -6.19 -8.98 5.07
CA SER A 223 -6.82 -8.81 6.37
C SER A 223 -6.01 -9.56 7.44
N PRO A 224 -5.72 -8.96 8.61
CA PRO A 224 -5.12 -9.66 9.74
C PRO A 224 -5.96 -10.89 10.11
N ARG A 225 -5.30 -12.03 10.33
CA ARG A 225 -5.99 -13.22 10.84
C ARG A 225 -6.42 -12.94 12.28
N LYS A 226 -7.72 -13.09 12.56
CA LYS A 226 -8.27 -13.06 13.91
C LYS A 226 -8.07 -14.39 14.61
#